data_AF-A0A7V1LMB5-F1
#
_entry.id   AF-A0A7V1LMB5-F1
#
_cell.length_a   1.000
_cell.length_b   1.000
_cell.length_c   1.000
_cell.angle_alpha   90.00
_cell.angle_beta   90.00
_cell.angle_gamma   90.00
#
_symmetry.space_group_name_H-M   'P 1'
#
loop_
_entity.id
_entity.type
_entity.pdbx_description
1 polymer ?
#
loop_
_entity_poly.entity_id
_entity_poly.type
_entity_poly.pdbx_seq_one_letter_code
_entity_poly.pdbx_strand_id
1 'polypeptide(L)'
;MLVKTRFYEKMSKVIRPAGCAGSFYSKQKAILEREVAVFLENSSQLNDVNEVYGLIAPNDAQYVCGGVAARAYRQIIDHDFEYVVIISPSHHTYFEEISIYNGNGYQTPLGTVKTDKEMIEALCGQHEKIIASELGHEPDEHGIEIQLPFLQQILYDFKLIPIVMGNQDSENIQLLTDALLSVFRGKSVLFVASTNLSSNHSYQQASTLDKTAINLVNHFDNRGLEAEFQSGVVEMSGGGAAITVMNVSKKMGADKAEVVLYRNSGDMANKKEKVTGYLAAVFYS
;
A
#
# COMPACT_ATOMS: atom_id res chain seq x y z
N MET A 1 -11.22 -22.39 33.54
CA MET A 1 -11.03 -21.20 32.69
C MET A 1 -10.06 -21.61 31.58
N LEU A 2 -10.60 -22.16 30.49
CA LEU A 2 -9.87 -22.71 29.35
C LEU A 2 -10.43 -22.02 28.10
N VAL A 3 -9.92 -20.82 27.81
CA VAL A 3 -10.11 -20.24 26.48
C VAL A 3 -9.11 -20.95 25.59
N LYS A 4 -9.63 -21.89 24.79
CA LYS A 4 -8.86 -22.61 23.78
C LYS A 4 -8.28 -21.57 22.80
N THR A 5 -6.96 -21.50 22.81
CA THR A 5 -6.09 -20.94 21.79
C THR A 5 -6.59 -21.36 20.39
N ARG A 6 -7.21 -20.44 19.65
CA ARG A 6 -7.41 -20.62 18.20
C ARG A 6 -6.07 -20.30 17.53
N PHE A 7 -5.30 -21.34 17.24
CA PHE A 7 -4.16 -21.28 16.31
C PHE A 7 -4.71 -20.85 14.93
N TYR A 8 -4.36 -19.68 14.39
CA TYR A 8 -3.10 -19.30 13.72
C TYR A 8 -2.62 -20.37 12.74
N GLU A 9 -2.64 -20.07 11.44
CA GLU A 9 -1.88 -20.87 10.49
C GLU A 9 -0.40 -20.79 10.86
N LYS A 10 0.28 -21.95 10.88
CA LYS A 10 1.72 -21.98 11.13
C LYS A 10 2.45 -21.17 10.07
N MET A 11 3.51 -20.47 10.48
CA MET A 11 4.46 -19.86 9.55
C MET A 11 4.83 -20.84 8.45
N SER A 12 4.47 -20.48 7.23
CA SER A 12 4.64 -21.30 6.04
C SER A 12 6.04 -21.08 5.47
N LYS A 13 6.55 -22.07 4.74
CA LYS A 13 7.76 -21.92 3.92
C LYS A 13 7.42 -21.56 2.46
N VAL A 14 6.13 -21.48 2.12
CA VAL A 14 5.64 -21.18 0.78
C VAL A 14 6.06 -19.77 0.40
N ILE A 15 6.54 -19.61 -0.83
CA ILE A 15 6.72 -18.31 -1.48
C ILE A 15 5.48 -18.09 -2.32
N ARG A 16 4.81 -16.96 -2.15
CA ARG A 16 3.65 -16.61 -2.97
C ARG A 16 4.11 -16.40 -4.41
N PRO A 17 3.56 -17.14 -5.40
CA PRO A 17 3.95 -16.98 -6.79
C PRO A 17 3.54 -15.60 -7.31
N ALA A 18 4.19 -15.16 -8.40
CA ALA A 18 3.85 -13.91 -9.10
C ALA A 18 2.51 -14.07 -9.84
N GLY A 19 1.41 -13.69 -9.20
CA GLY A 19 0.05 -13.83 -9.73
C GLY A 19 -0.34 -12.72 -10.70
N CYS A 20 0.29 -11.55 -10.60
CA CYS A 20 0.01 -10.38 -11.41
C CYS A 20 0.91 -10.27 -12.67
N ALA A 21 1.91 -11.15 -12.79
CA ALA A 21 2.85 -11.18 -13.90
C ALA A 21 2.15 -11.56 -15.22
N GLY A 22 2.21 -10.67 -16.20
CA GLY A 22 1.58 -10.82 -17.52
C GLY A 22 0.20 -10.19 -17.63
N SER A 23 -0.40 -9.72 -16.53
CA SER A 23 -1.69 -9.03 -16.50
C SER A 23 -1.57 -7.58 -16.01
N PHE A 24 -0.95 -7.36 -14.84
CA PHE A 24 -0.75 -6.02 -14.28
C PHE A 24 0.61 -5.43 -14.65
N TYR A 25 1.61 -6.28 -14.88
CA TYR A 25 2.96 -5.86 -15.26
C TYR A 25 3.63 -6.94 -16.11
N SER A 26 4.75 -6.64 -16.78
CA SER A 26 5.40 -7.60 -17.68
C SER A 26 5.98 -8.81 -16.94
N LYS A 27 5.68 -10.02 -17.42
CA LYS A 27 6.29 -11.26 -16.89
C LYS A 27 7.77 -11.45 -17.28
N GLN A 28 8.27 -10.64 -18.20
CA GLN A 28 9.66 -10.72 -18.66
C GLN A 28 10.52 -9.75 -17.86
N LYS A 29 11.50 -10.28 -17.11
CA LYS A 29 12.38 -9.50 -16.23
C LYS A 29 12.91 -8.23 -16.90
N ALA A 30 13.63 -8.36 -18.02
CA ALA A 30 14.25 -7.21 -18.68
C ALA A 30 13.25 -6.13 -19.16
N ILE A 31 12.02 -6.52 -19.51
CA ILE A 31 10.97 -5.57 -19.88
C ILE A 31 10.44 -4.86 -18.64
N LEU A 32 10.15 -5.62 -17.57
CA LEU A 32 9.66 -5.06 -16.30
C LEU A 32 10.66 -4.07 -15.68
N GLU A 33 11.96 -4.44 -15.65
CA GLU A 33 13.03 -3.55 -15.16
C GLU A 33 13.04 -2.23 -15.93
N ARG A 34 12.96 -2.31 -17.28
CA ARG A 34 12.95 -1.13 -18.14
C ARG A 34 11.70 -0.28 -17.97
N GLU A 35 10.51 -0.89 -17.90
CA GLU A 35 9.24 -0.17 -17.73
C GLU A 35 9.23 0.62 -16.42
N VAL A 36 9.61 -0.04 -15.31
CA VAL A 36 9.67 0.60 -13.99
C VAL A 36 10.73 1.71 -13.97
N ALA A 37 11.92 1.46 -14.53
CA ALA A 37 12.98 2.49 -14.62
C ALA A 37 12.49 3.72 -15.40
N VAL A 38 11.84 3.53 -16.54
CA VAL A 38 11.28 4.64 -17.33
C VAL A 38 10.23 5.44 -16.55
N PHE A 39 9.36 4.79 -15.78
CA PHE A 39 8.40 5.52 -14.94
C PHE A 39 9.10 6.34 -13.84
N LEU A 40 10.13 5.77 -13.21
CA LEU A 40 10.91 6.44 -12.17
C LEU A 40 11.73 7.62 -12.72
N GLU A 41 12.39 7.45 -13.87
CA GLU A 41 13.17 8.51 -14.53
C GLU A 41 12.29 9.70 -14.97
N ASN A 42 11.05 9.45 -15.39
CA ASN A 42 10.09 10.49 -15.75
C ASN A 42 9.36 11.11 -14.54
N SER A 43 9.75 10.71 -13.33
CA SER A 43 9.19 11.21 -12.08
C SER A 43 10.13 12.21 -11.42
N SER A 44 9.56 13.29 -10.88
CA SER A 44 10.32 14.28 -10.11
C SER A 44 10.28 13.93 -8.62
N GLN A 45 11.40 14.17 -7.95
CA GLN A 45 11.53 14.12 -6.50
C GLN A 45 11.18 15.50 -5.94
N LEU A 46 10.61 15.54 -4.74
CA LEU A 46 10.44 16.77 -3.98
C LEU A 46 11.80 17.27 -3.49
N ASN A 47 11.92 18.59 -3.37
CA ASN A 47 13.08 19.20 -2.74
C ASN A 47 12.87 19.21 -1.21
N ASP A 48 13.98 19.30 -0.46
CA ASP A 48 13.95 19.50 1.00
C ASP A 48 13.19 18.41 1.78
N VAL A 49 13.26 17.15 1.31
CA VAL A 49 12.80 15.95 2.01
C VAL A 49 13.96 15.41 2.84
N ASN A 50 13.84 15.42 4.18
CA ASN A 50 14.87 14.88 5.06
C ASN A 50 14.64 13.38 5.31
N GLU A 51 13.44 13.00 5.72
CA GLU A 51 13.07 11.61 6.02
C GLU A 51 11.70 11.28 5.43
N VAL A 52 11.56 10.12 4.81
CA VAL A 52 10.29 9.60 4.28
C VAL A 52 9.77 8.51 5.20
N TYR A 53 8.53 8.68 5.68
CA TYR A 53 7.90 7.73 6.59
C TYR A 53 6.89 6.84 5.87
N GLY A 54 6.17 7.39 4.89
CA GLY A 54 5.18 6.60 4.17
C GLY A 54 4.75 7.16 2.83
N LEU A 55 4.11 6.30 2.06
CA LEU A 55 3.63 6.55 0.71
C LEU A 55 2.16 6.13 0.57
N ILE A 56 1.45 6.81 -0.32
CA ILE A 56 0.23 6.27 -0.95
C ILE A 56 0.55 6.03 -2.42
N ALA A 57 0.26 4.84 -2.93
CA ALA A 57 0.44 4.50 -4.33
C ALA A 57 -0.79 3.75 -4.88
N PRO A 58 -1.16 4.00 -6.17
CA PRO A 58 -2.25 3.30 -6.81
C PRO A 58 -1.89 1.85 -7.08
N ASN A 59 -2.93 1.06 -7.27
CA ASN A 59 -2.83 -0.39 -7.28
C ASN A 59 -3.52 -1.03 -8.52
N ASP A 60 -3.60 -0.30 -9.62
CA ASP A 60 -4.00 -0.83 -10.93
C ASP A 60 -2.78 -1.31 -11.74
N ALA A 61 -3.01 -1.84 -12.94
CA ALA A 61 -1.94 -2.29 -13.82
C ALA A 61 -0.97 -1.15 -14.17
N GLN A 62 0.32 -1.48 -14.31
CA GLN A 62 1.39 -0.50 -14.54
C GLN A 62 1.20 0.31 -15.82
N TYR A 63 0.61 -0.28 -16.87
CA TYR A 63 0.29 0.45 -18.10
C TYR A 63 -0.82 1.50 -17.91
N VAL A 64 -1.61 1.40 -16.83
CA VAL A 64 -2.68 2.35 -16.48
C VAL A 64 -2.16 3.43 -15.53
N CYS A 65 -1.59 3.02 -14.39
CA CYS A 65 -1.23 3.94 -13.30
C CYS A 65 0.25 3.89 -12.90
N GLY A 66 1.12 3.19 -13.63
CA GLY A 66 2.54 3.02 -13.28
C GLY A 66 3.31 4.34 -13.18
N GLY A 67 3.01 5.31 -14.06
CA GLY A 67 3.58 6.65 -13.96
C GLY A 67 3.07 7.44 -12.74
N VAL A 68 1.88 7.13 -12.22
CA VAL A 68 1.39 7.71 -10.96
C VAL A 68 2.08 7.06 -9.78
N ALA A 69 2.10 5.72 -9.71
CA ALA A 69 2.83 4.99 -8.66
C ALA A 69 4.30 5.40 -8.56
N ALA A 70 4.98 5.55 -9.70
CA ALA A 70 6.37 5.98 -9.74
C ALA A 70 6.62 7.35 -9.11
N ARG A 71 5.62 8.24 -9.07
CA ARG A 71 5.76 9.53 -8.39
C ARG A 71 5.88 9.40 -6.88
N ALA A 72 5.18 8.43 -6.27
CA ALA A 72 5.36 8.12 -4.85
C ALA A 72 6.74 7.47 -4.62
N TYR A 73 7.07 6.44 -5.40
CA TYR A 73 8.33 5.70 -5.23
C TYR A 73 9.58 6.52 -5.57
N ARG A 74 9.47 7.52 -6.44
CA ARG A 74 10.59 8.43 -6.72
C ARG A 74 11.09 9.16 -5.47
N GLN A 75 10.24 9.34 -4.46
CA GLN A 75 10.59 10.04 -3.23
C GLN A 75 11.55 9.25 -2.33
N ILE A 76 11.70 7.94 -2.56
CA ILE A 76 12.51 7.07 -1.70
C ILE A 76 13.84 6.63 -2.34
N ILE A 77 14.25 7.19 -3.49
CA ILE A 77 15.43 6.67 -4.22
C ILE A 77 16.75 6.87 -3.47
N ASP A 78 16.84 7.89 -2.62
CA ASP A 78 18.03 8.19 -1.82
C ASP A 78 17.88 7.74 -0.35
N HIS A 79 16.91 6.86 -0.07
CA HIS A 79 16.59 6.38 1.27
C HIS A 79 16.75 4.86 1.36
N ASP A 80 17.25 4.41 2.50
CA ASP A 80 17.39 2.99 2.82
C ASP A 80 16.37 2.56 3.87
N PHE A 81 15.69 1.44 3.62
CA PHE A 81 14.72 0.85 4.54
C PHE A 81 15.06 -0.61 4.85
N GLU A 82 15.10 -0.96 6.14
CA GLU A 82 15.25 -2.36 6.58
C GLU A 82 13.94 -3.12 6.38
N TYR A 83 12.81 -2.45 6.64
CA TYR A 83 11.48 -3.02 6.54
C TYR A 83 10.58 -2.20 5.62
N VAL A 84 9.76 -2.88 4.84
CA VAL A 84 8.67 -2.25 4.09
C VAL A 84 7.36 -2.92 4.49
N VAL A 85 6.47 -2.14 5.07
CA VAL A 85 5.10 -2.54 5.40
C VAL A 85 4.20 -2.08 4.27
N ILE A 86 3.57 -3.01 3.56
CA ILE A 86 2.58 -2.68 2.52
C ILE A 86 1.21 -3.06 3.04
N ILE A 87 0.30 -2.10 3.07
CA ILE A 87 -1.08 -2.30 3.51
C ILE A 87 -2.00 -2.15 2.30
N SER A 88 -2.79 -3.17 2.03
CA SER A 88 -3.75 -3.24 0.92
C SER A 88 -5.14 -3.58 1.46
N PRO A 89 -6.23 -3.16 0.80
CA PRO A 89 -7.52 -3.78 1.01
C PRO A 89 -7.52 -5.20 0.42
N SER A 90 -8.47 -6.02 0.84
CA SER A 90 -8.85 -7.21 0.10
C SER A 90 -9.82 -6.83 -1.04
N HIS A 91 -9.49 -7.19 -2.29
CA HIS A 91 -10.32 -6.90 -3.45
C HIS A 91 -11.31 -8.03 -3.78
N HIS A 92 -10.97 -9.26 -3.38
CA HIS A 92 -11.69 -10.47 -3.81
C HIS A 92 -12.52 -11.12 -2.70
N THR A 93 -12.04 -11.05 -1.45
CA THR A 93 -12.61 -11.81 -0.34
C THR A 93 -12.84 -10.92 0.87
N TYR A 94 -14.08 -10.81 1.34
CA TYR A 94 -14.36 -10.12 2.59
C TYR A 94 -14.02 -11.01 3.80
N PHE A 95 -13.39 -10.41 4.81
CA PHE A 95 -13.13 -11.00 6.13
C PHE A 95 -13.00 -9.89 7.18
N GLU A 96 -13.12 -10.21 8.47
CA GLU A 96 -13.14 -9.17 9.53
C GLU A 96 -11.74 -8.77 9.99
N GLU A 97 -10.77 -9.66 9.78
CA GLU A 97 -9.43 -9.56 10.34
C GLU A 97 -8.48 -8.69 9.50
N ILE A 98 -7.32 -8.41 10.10
CA ILE A 98 -6.14 -7.87 9.44
C ILE A 98 -5.21 -9.05 9.18
N SER A 99 -5.09 -9.46 7.93
CA SER A 99 -4.30 -10.61 7.52
C SER A 99 -2.89 -10.20 7.14
N ILE A 100 -1.90 -10.94 7.63
CA ILE A 100 -0.49 -10.78 7.28
C ILE A 100 0.01 -12.09 6.68
N TYR A 101 0.62 -12.03 5.49
CA TYR A 101 1.04 -13.25 4.81
C TYR A 101 2.04 -14.05 5.64
N ASN A 102 1.70 -15.30 5.94
CA ASN A 102 2.50 -16.18 6.80
C ASN A 102 3.61 -16.95 6.06
N GLY A 103 3.74 -16.78 4.74
CA GLY A 103 4.77 -17.43 3.92
C GLY A 103 6.15 -16.77 4.02
N ASN A 104 7.11 -17.25 3.22
CA ASN A 104 8.51 -16.82 3.21
C ASN A 104 8.79 -15.60 2.30
N GLY A 105 7.84 -15.17 1.49
CA GLY A 105 8.07 -14.09 0.54
C GLY A 105 7.08 -14.05 -0.61
N TYR A 106 7.22 -13.01 -1.41
CA TYR A 106 6.50 -12.78 -2.66
C TYR A 106 7.47 -12.90 -3.82
N GLN A 107 7.09 -13.66 -4.85
CA GLN A 107 7.84 -13.74 -6.09
C GLN A 107 7.38 -12.66 -7.06
N THR A 108 8.34 -12.06 -7.76
CA THR A 108 8.12 -11.27 -8.99
C THR A 108 9.10 -11.76 -10.07
N PRO A 109 9.00 -11.28 -11.32
CA PRO A 109 10.02 -11.52 -12.34
C PRO A 109 11.40 -10.94 -11.99
N LEU A 110 11.48 -9.98 -11.06
CA LEU A 110 12.75 -9.38 -10.63
C LEU A 110 13.46 -10.21 -9.56
N GLY A 111 12.72 -11.06 -8.85
CA GLY A 111 13.22 -11.92 -7.78
C GLY A 111 12.21 -12.07 -6.66
N THR A 112 12.61 -12.76 -5.59
CA THR A 112 11.78 -12.95 -4.40
C THR A 112 12.06 -11.86 -3.38
N VAL A 113 11.01 -11.18 -2.92
CA VAL A 113 11.03 -10.29 -1.74
C VAL A 113 10.68 -11.13 -0.52
N LYS A 114 11.59 -11.22 0.45
CA LYS A 114 11.40 -12.06 1.64
C LYS A 114 10.53 -11.37 2.67
N THR A 115 9.66 -12.12 3.32
CA THR A 115 8.96 -11.66 4.52
C THR A 115 9.84 -11.75 5.77
N ASP A 116 9.51 -10.98 6.80
CA ASP A 116 10.14 -11.09 8.12
C ASP A 116 9.22 -11.80 9.12
N LYS A 117 9.56 -13.03 9.50
CA LYS A 117 8.72 -13.83 10.40
C LYS A 117 8.70 -13.28 11.83
N GLU A 118 9.81 -12.73 12.30
CA GLU A 118 9.89 -12.20 13.66
C GLU A 118 8.99 -10.98 13.80
N MET A 119 8.99 -10.10 12.79
CA MET A 119 8.12 -8.92 12.77
C MET A 119 6.64 -9.29 12.58
N ILE A 120 6.34 -10.30 11.74
CA ILE A 120 4.96 -10.80 11.57
C ILE A 120 4.44 -11.39 12.89
N GLU A 121 5.23 -12.23 13.56
CA GLU A 121 4.86 -12.79 14.87
C GLU A 121 4.69 -11.69 15.93
N ALA A 122 5.56 -10.68 15.94
CA ALA A 122 5.44 -9.54 16.85
C ALA A 122 4.14 -8.73 16.64
N LEU A 123 3.71 -8.56 15.38
CA LEU A 123 2.44 -7.90 15.03
C LEU A 123 1.23 -8.73 15.44
N CYS A 124 1.24 -10.03 15.14
CA CYS A 124 0.15 -10.94 15.54
C CYS A 124 0.03 -11.03 17.07
N GLY A 125 1.12 -10.87 17.79
CA GLY A 125 1.14 -10.79 19.25
C GLY A 125 0.46 -9.55 19.84
N GLN A 126 0.16 -8.52 19.04
CA GLN A 126 -0.47 -7.28 19.53
C GLN A 126 -1.98 -7.42 19.75
N HIS A 127 -2.68 -8.18 18.90
CA HIS A 127 -4.13 -8.32 18.97
C HIS A 127 -4.66 -9.55 18.21
N GLU A 128 -5.76 -10.16 18.69
CA GLU A 128 -6.33 -11.37 18.08
C GLU A 128 -6.91 -11.18 16.66
N LYS A 129 -7.25 -9.93 16.30
CA LYS A 129 -7.68 -9.57 14.93
C LYS A 129 -6.53 -9.44 13.94
N ILE A 130 -5.27 -9.42 14.40
CA ILE A 130 -4.10 -9.36 13.53
C ILE A 130 -3.59 -10.79 13.38
N ILE A 131 -3.83 -11.38 12.22
CA ILE A 131 -3.62 -12.81 12.00
C ILE A 131 -2.52 -13.06 10.97
N ALA A 132 -1.74 -14.12 11.18
CA ALA A 132 -0.86 -14.67 10.16
C ALA A 132 -1.66 -15.69 9.32
N SER A 133 -1.87 -15.41 8.04
CA SER A 133 -2.71 -16.24 7.16
C SER A 133 -2.38 -16.09 5.68
N GLU A 134 -2.83 -17.05 4.85
CA GLU A 134 -2.92 -16.89 3.39
C GLU A 134 -4.19 -16.13 2.94
N LEU A 135 -5.15 -15.87 3.86
CA LEU A 135 -6.39 -15.16 3.56
C LEU A 135 -6.13 -13.74 3.05
N GLY A 136 -6.71 -13.39 1.90
CA GLY A 136 -6.43 -12.11 1.25
C GLY A 136 -5.05 -12.05 0.60
N HIS A 137 -4.36 -13.18 0.47
CA HIS A 137 -3.07 -13.28 -0.23
C HIS A 137 -3.13 -14.35 -1.34
N GLU A 138 -4.32 -14.67 -1.82
CA GLU A 138 -4.55 -15.55 -2.96
C GLU A 138 -3.85 -14.99 -4.22
N PRO A 139 -3.49 -15.83 -5.21
CA PRO A 139 -2.74 -15.38 -6.38
C PRO A 139 -3.40 -14.27 -7.23
N ASP A 140 -4.72 -14.12 -7.16
CA ASP A 140 -5.47 -13.07 -7.85
C ASP A 140 -5.49 -11.73 -7.09
N GLU A 141 -5.22 -11.73 -5.79
CA GLU A 141 -5.03 -10.50 -5.02
C GLU A 141 -3.75 -9.77 -5.49
N HIS A 142 -3.88 -8.50 -5.82
CA HIS A 142 -2.86 -7.75 -6.55
C HIS A 142 -2.32 -6.55 -5.78
N GLY A 143 -3.06 -6.04 -4.79
CA GLY A 143 -2.74 -4.76 -4.18
C GLY A 143 -1.35 -4.70 -3.53
N ILE A 144 -0.83 -5.80 -3.01
CA ILE A 144 0.55 -5.86 -2.49
C ILE A 144 1.57 -6.11 -3.60
N GLU A 145 1.34 -7.09 -4.45
CA GLU A 145 2.34 -7.61 -5.39
C GLU A 145 2.82 -6.54 -6.38
N ILE A 146 1.92 -5.73 -6.90
CA ILE A 146 2.23 -4.73 -7.94
C ILE A 146 3.07 -3.55 -7.43
N GLN A 147 3.19 -3.39 -6.12
CA GLN A 147 4.07 -2.41 -5.49
C GLN A 147 5.53 -2.89 -5.49
N LEU A 148 5.75 -4.21 -5.49
CA LEU A 148 7.06 -4.83 -5.32
C LEU A 148 8.06 -4.51 -6.45
N PRO A 149 7.68 -4.46 -7.74
CA PRO A 149 8.63 -4.12 -8.80
C PRO A 149 9.27 -2.73 -8.62
N PHE A 150 8.53 -1.73 -8.12
CA PHE A 150 9.09 -0.41 -7.82
C PHE A 150 10.08 -0.49 -6.67
N LEU A 151 9.71 -1.16 -5.57
CA LEU A 151 10.58 -1.34 -4.41
C LEU A 151 11.85 -2.12 -4.75
N GLN A 152 11.77 -3.18 -5.54
CA GLN A 152 12.95 -3.99 -5.95
C GLN A 152 13.89 -3.25 -6.91
N GLN A 153 13.41 -2.22 -7.61
CA GLN A 153 14.26 -1.36 -8.45
C GLN A 153 15.03 -0.31 -7.63
N ILE A 154 14.50 0.04 -6.45
CA ILE A 154 15.04 1.13 -5.62
C ILE A 154 15.85 0.57 -4.45
N LEU A 155 15.31 -0.42 -3.74
CA LEU A 155 15.84 -0.95 -2.50
C LEU A 155 16.58 -2.27 -2.72
N TYR A 156 17.70 -2.46 -2.02
CA TYR A 156 18.59 -3.61 -2.24
C TYR A 156 18.28 -4.85 -1.37
N ASP A 157 18.11 -4.68 -0.05
CA ASP A 157 17.82 -5.79 0.89
C ASP A 157 16.87 -5.35 2.02
N PHE A 158 15.59 -5.22 1.68
CA PHE A 158 14.53 -4.97 2.65
C PHE A 158 13.73 -6.25 2.95
N LYS A 159 13.07 -6.28 4.11
CA LYS A 159 12.08 -7.30 4.44
C LYS A 159 10.66 -6.78 4.31
N LEU A 160 9.78 -7.59 3.73
CA LEU A 160 8.38 -7.25 3.50
C LEU A 160 7.50 -7.68 4.66
N ILE A 161 6.58 -6.80 5.06
CA ILE A 161 5.45 -7.11 5.92
C ILE A 161 4.18 -6.82 5.13
N PRO A 162 3.63 -7.84 4.45
CA PRO A 162 2.50 -7.68 3.55
C PRO A 162 1.19 -7.85 4.31
N ILE A 163 0.41 -6.76 4.44
CA ILE A 163 -0.81 -6.71 5.24
C ILE A 163 -2.02 -6.47 4.32
N VAL A 164 -3.05 -7.31 4.46
CA VAL A 164 -4.34 -7.14 3.81
C VAL A 164 -5.43 -6.92 4.84
N MET A 165 -6.12 -5.80 4.73
CA MET A 165 -7.29 -5.48 5.56
C MET A 165 -8.55 -6.02 4.89
N GLY A 166 -9.23 -6.96 5.54
CA GLY A 166 -10.54 -7.43 5.08
C GLY A 166 -11.63 -6.40 5.38
N ASN A 167 -11.76 -6.02 6.65
CA ASN A 167 -12.62 -4.94 7.12
C ASN A 167 -11.76 -3.70 7.45
N GLN A 168 -12.15 -2.55 6.91
CA GLN A 168 -11.46 -1.27 7.01
C GLN A 168 -12.16 -0.28 7.94
N ASP A 169 -12.89 -0.77 8.95
CA ASP A 169 -13.51 0.08 9.95
C ASP A 169 -12.49 0.81 10.86
N SER A 170 -12.99 1.80 11.60
CA SER A 170 -12.17 2.60 12.54
C SER A 170 -11.47 1.74 13.60
N GLU A 171 -12.07 0.62 14.01
CA GLU A 171 -11.46 -0.27 15.01
C GLU A 171 -10.19 -0.91 14.44
N ASN A 172 -10.28 -1.51 13.26
CA ASN A 172 -9.15 -2.15 12.58
C ASN A 172 -8.07 -1.13 12.17
N ILE A 173 -8.47 0.06 11.70
CA ILE A 173 -7.52 1.15 11.39
C ILE A 173 -6.70 1.52 12.63
N GLN A 174 -7.37 1.70 13.78
CA GLN A 174 -6.74 2.09 15.04
C GLN A 174 -5.88 0.96 15.61
N LEU A 175 -6.39 -0.28 15.62
CA LEU A 175 -5.66 -1.47 16.05
C LEU A 175 -4.36 -1.66 15.26
N LEU A 176 -4.44 -1.59 13.93
CA LEU A 176 -3.25 -1.74 13.08
C LEU A 176 -2.26 -0.60 13.29
N THR A 177 -2.75 0.64 13.41
CA THR A 177 -1.91 1.82 13.69
C THR A 177 -1.08 1.60 14.96
N ASP A 178 -1.72 1.19 16.05
CA ASP A 178 -1.03 1.03 17.34
C ASP A 178 -0.07 -0.16 17.33
N ALA A 179 -0.45 -1.27 16.67
CA ALA A 179 0.41 -2.43 16.50
C ALA A 179 1.69 -2.09 15.70
N LEU A 180 1.56 -1.35 14.60
CA LEU A 180 2.71 -0.93 13.79
C LEU A 180 3.65 -0.02 14.58
N LEU A 181 3.12 0.93 15.36
CA LEU A 181 3.94 1.80 16.20
C LEU A 181 4.65 1.05 17.32
N SER A 182 3.99 0.07 17.92
CA SER A 182 4.57 -0.79 18.96
C SER A 182 5.77 -1.58 18.42
N VAL A 183 5.63 -2.15 17.23
CA VAL A 183 6.61 -3.06 16.64
C VAL A 183 7.74 -2.33 15.90
N PHE A 184 7.46 -1.21 15.22
CA PHE A 184 8.40 -0.54 14.33
C PHE A 184 9.02 0.76 14.83
N ARG A 185 8.61 1.27 16.00
CA ARG A 185 9.22 2.50 16.54
C ARG A 185 10.74 2.34 16.70
N GLY A 186 11.49 3.26 16.11
CA GLY A 186 12.96 3.27 16.16
C GLY A 186 13.64 2.33 15.15
N LYS A 187 12.89 1.66 14.27
CA LYS A 187 13.42 0.88 13.15
C LYS A 187 13.39 1.71 11.86
N SER A 188 14.26 1.38 10.91
CA SER A 188 14.18 1.94 9.55
C SER A 188 13.06 1.22 8.77
N VAL A 189 11.93 1.89 8.60
CA VAL A 189 10.72 1.30 8.00
C VAL A 189 10.02 2.29 7.06
N LEU A 190 9.57 1.77 5.93
CA LEU A 190 8.66 2.47 5.03
C LEU A 190 7.26 1.88 5.13
N PHE A 191 6.24 2.73 5.27
CA PHE A 191 4.82 2.32 5.21
C PHE A 191 4.21 2.70 3.86
N VAL A 192 3.62 1.73 3.16
CA VAL A 192 3.01 1.94 1.84
C VAL A 192 1.54 1.59 1.90
N ALA A 193 0.67 2.55 1.59
CA ALA A 193 -0.76 2.30 1.38
C ALA A 193 -1.01 2.04 -0.10
N SER A 194 -1.56 0.87 -0.41
CA SER A 194 -1.91 0.47 -1.75
C SER A 194 -3.41 0.68 -1.98
N THR A 195 -3.77 1.69 -2.77
CA THR A 195 -5.18 2.10 -2.92
C THR A 195 -5.44 2.92 -4.17
N ASN A 196 -6.57 2.67 -4.82
CA ASN A 196 -7.15 3.54 -5.83
C ASN A 196 -8.22 4.44 -5.21
N LEU A 197 -8.56 5.53 -5.89
CA LEU A 197 -9.67 6.41 -5.50
C LEU A 197 -11.00 5.92 -6.09
N SER A 198 -11.94 6.84 -6.34
CA SER A 198 -13.26 6.55 -6.88
C SER A 198 -13.19 5.78 -8.19
N SER A 199 -14.17 4.91 -8.45
CA SER A 199 -14.20 4.05 -9.64
C SER A 199 -15.60 3.99 -10.25
N ASN A 200 -15.69 3.70 -11.54
CA ASN A 200 -16.96 3.58 -12.29
C ASN A 200 -17.79 4.87 -12.39
N HIS A 201 -17.16 6.04 -12.16
CA HIS A 201 -17.79 7.35 -12.30
C HIS A 201 -17.42 8.02 -13.63
N SER A 202 -18.20 9.00 -14.06
CA SER A 202 -17.76 9.89 -15.14
C SER A 202 -16.55 10.71 -14.71
N TYR A 203 -15.74 11.17 -15.67
CA TYR A 203 -14.54 11.98 -15.40
C TYR A 203 -14.79 13.14 -14.42
N GLN A 204 -15.89 13.88 -14.61
CA GLN A 204 -16.23 15.04 -13.77
C GLN A 204 -16.63 14.63 -12.35
N GLN A 205 -17.36 13.53 -12.20
CA GLN A 205 -17.76 13.00 -10.90
C GLN A 205 -16.55 12.48 -10.13
N ALA A 206 -15.72 11.64 -10.76
CA ALA A 206 -14.48 11.14 -10.16
C ALA A 206 -13.59 12.31 -9.71
N SER A 207 -13.36 13.29 -10.60
CA SER A 207 -12.59 14.49 -10.27
C SER A 207 -13.18 15.32 -9.12
N THR A 208 -14.47 15.21 -8.84
CA THR A 208 -15.12 15.93 -7.73
C THR A 208 -14.98 15.16 -6.42
N LEU A 209 -15.24 13.86 -6.44
CA LEU A 209 -15.10 12.97 -5.28
C LEU A 209 -13.64 12.92 -4.81
N ASP A 210 -12.72 12.73 -5.75
CA ASP A 210 -11.30 12.56 -5.50
C ASP A 210 -10.66 13.82 -4.90
N LYS A 211 -11.18 15.02 -5.23
CA LYS A 211 -10.69 16.29 -4.66
C LYS A 211 -10.79 16.34 -3.15
N THR A 212 -11.83 15.75 -2.56
CA THR A 212 -11.99 15.72 -1.11
C THR A 212 -10.86 14.92 -0.48
N ALA A 213 -10.58 13.70 -0.99
CA ALA A 213 -9.48 12.87 -0.53
C ALA A 213 -8.12 13.56 -0.70
N ILE A 214 -7.86 14.14 -1.88
CA ILE A 214 -6.62 14.86 -2.19
C ILE A 214 -6.39 16.02 -1.21
N ASN A 215 -7.44 16.81 -0.95
CA ASN A 215 -7.34 17.93 -0.02
C ASN A 215 -7.04 17.46 1.39
N LEU A 216 -7.73 16.42 1.88
CA LEU A 216 -7.51 15.89 3.22
C LEU A 216 -6.10 15.31 3.39
N VAL A 217 -5.59 14.60 2.38
CA VAL A 217 -4.20 14.10 2.37
C VAL A 217 -3.20 15.26 2.40
N ASN A 218 -3.35 16.28 1.53
CA ASN A 218 -2.46 17.45 1.49
C ASN A 218 -2.46 18.27 2.78
N HIS A 219 -3.58 18.33 3.50
CA HIS A 219 -3.66 19.01 4.81
C HIS A 219 -3.19 18.11 5.96
N PHE A 220 -2.72 16.89 5.64
CA PHE A 220 -2.38 15.84 6.60
C PHE A 220 -3.52 15.56 7.60
N ASP A 221 -4.77 15.69 7.17
CA ASP A 221 -5.97 15.52 7.99
C ASP A 221 -6.46 14.07 7.97
N ASN A 222 -5.75 13.24 8.72
CA ASN A 222 -6.05 11.81 8.88
C ASN A 222 -7.44 11.56 9.50
N ARG A 223 -7.92 12.45 10.39
CA ARG A 223 -9.25 12.31 11.03
C ARG A 223 -10.37 12.69 10.07
N GLY A 224 -10.18 13.76 9.30
CA GLY A 224 -11.13 14.15 8.26
C GLY A 224 -11.22 13.08 7.17
N LEU A 225 -10.10 12.52 6.72
CA LEU A 225 -10.10 11.43 5.75
C LEU A 225 -10.85 10.20 6.27
N GLU A 226 -10.63 9.82 7.52
CA GLU A 226 -11.37 8.72 8.15
C GLU A 226 -12.86 8.99 8.21
N ALA A 227 -13.28 10.18 8.66
CA ALA A 227 -14.70 10.52 8.74
C ALA A 227 -15.40 10.46 7.37
N GLU A 228 -14.77 11.01 6.33
CA GLU A 228 -15.34 11.01 4.96
C GLU A 228 -15.29 9.63 4.30
N PHE A 229 -14.30 8.80 4.63
CA PHE A 229 -14.23 7.40 4.16
C PHE A 229 -15.31 6.54 4.82
N GLN A 230 -15.46 6.62 6.15
CA GLN A 230 -16.47 5.84 6.89
C GLN A 230 -17.91 6.28 6.55
N SER A 231 -18.11 7.55 6.16
CA SER A 231 -19.42 8.05 5.70
C SER A 231 -19.75 7.67 4.24
N GLY A 232 -18.77 7.18 3.47
CA GLY A 232 -18.90 6.85 2.06
C GLY A 232 -18.84 8.07 1.11
N VAL A 233 -18.46 9.25 1.60
CA VAL A 233 -18.26 10.45 0.76
C VAL A 233 -16.96 10.35 -0.03
N VAL A 234 -15.89 9.88 0.62
CA VAL A 234 -14.62 9.57 -0.04
C VAL A 234 -14.58 8.09 -0.40
N GLU A 235 -14.49 7.82 -1.70
CA GLU A 235 -14.35 6.46 -2.22
C GLU A 235 -12.86 6.14 -2.42
N MET A 236 -12.37 5.14 -1.68
CA MET A 236 -11.01 4.60 -1.80
C MET A 236 -11.07 3.09 -1.62
N SER A 237 -10.46 2.31 -2.52
CA SER A 237 -10.45 0.85 -2.35
C SER A 237 -9.73 0.45 -1.06
N GLY A 238 -8.61 1.10 -0.77
CA GLY A 238 -7.79 0.95 0.44
C GLY A 238 -7.82 2.18 1.34
N GLY A 239 -9.00 2.75 1.62
CA GLY A 239 -9.12 3.92 2.50
C GLY A 239 -8.56 3.67 3.90
N GLY A 240 -8.86 2.51 4.50
CA GLY A 240 -8.31 2.12 5.80
C GLY A 240 -6.79 2.02 5.77
N ALA A 241 -6.21 1.44 4.70
CA ALA A 241 -4.77 1.39 4.50
C ALA A 241 -4.14 2.80 4.46
N ALA A 242 -4.72 3.73 3.69
CA ALA A 242 -4.24 5.10 3.59
C ALA A 242 -4.28 5.83 4.94
N ILE A 243 -5.39 5.70 5.67
CA ILE A 243 -5.57 6.32 6.99
C ILE A 243 -4.57 5.74 8.00
N THR A 244 -4.37 4.42 8.02
CA THR A 244 -3.36 3.78 8.88
C THR A 244 -1.96 4.30 8.58
N VAL A 245 -1.56 4.38 7.30
CA VAL A 245 -0.24 4.92 6.93
C VAL A 245 -0.09 6.38 7.31
N MET A 246 -1.12 7.22 7.12
CA MET A 246 -1.11 8.60 7.58
C MET A 246 -0.93 8.69 9.10
N ASN A 247 -1.69 7.89 9.85
CA ASN A 247 -1.64 7.87 11.32
C ASN A 247 -0.25 7.47 11.83
N VAL A 248 0.32 6.38 11.30
CA VAL A 248 1.64 5.88 11.71
C VAL A 248 2.73 6.88 11.32
N SER A 249 2.72 7.38 10.08
CA SER A 249 3.72 8.35 9.61
C SER A 249 3.76 9.59 10.50
N LYS A 250 2.60 10.16 10.82
CA LYS A 250 2.47 11.33 11.69
C LYS A 250 2.98 11.07 13.11
N LYS A 251 2.69 9.88 13.66
CA LYS A 251 3.15 9.47 15.00
C LYS A 251 4.63 9.06 15.03
N MET A 252 5.27 8.85 13.88
CA MET A 252 6.70 8.52 13.75
C MET A 252 7.59 9.72 13.42
N GLY A 253 7.01 10.86 13.05
CA GLY A 253 7.76 12.11 12.90
C GLY A 253 7.43 12.91 11.65
N ALA A 254 6.63 12.37 10.72
CA ALA A 254 6.21 13.12 9.55
C ALA A 254 5.41 14.36 9.98
N ASP A 255 5.81 15.53 9.51
CA ASP A 255 5.10 16.80 9.73
C ASP A 255 4.51 17.38 8.43
N LYS A 256 4.86 16.80 7.28
CA LYS A 256 4.34 17.15 5.95
C LYS A 256 3.69 15.96 5.27
N ALA A 257 2.71 16.28 4.44
CA ALA A 257 2.04 15.36 3.54
C ALA A 257 1.85 16.05 2.18
N GLU A 258 2.15 15.37 1.09
CA GLU A 258 1.98 15.93 -0.24
C GLU A 258 1.50 14.90 -1.25
N VAL A 259 0.40 15.23 -1.95
CA VAL A 259 -0.07 14.51 -3.13
C VAL A 259 0.76 14.96 -4.33
N VAL A 260 1.76 14.17 -4.67
CA VAL A 260 2.75 14.46 -5.72
C VAL A 260 2.22 14.26 -7.14
N LEU A 261 1.16 13.47 -7.31
CA LEU A 261 0.42 13.37 -8.57
C LEU A 261 -0.99 12.81 -8.35
N TYR A 262 -1.96 13.39 -9.06
CA TYR A 262 -3.29 12.81 -9.25
C TYR A 262 -3.58 12.70 -10.75
N ARG A 263 -4.18 11.58 -11.15
CA ARG A 263 -4.77 11.36 -12.48
C ARG A 263 -5.96 10.42 -12.36
N ASN A 264 -6.79 10.34 -13.39
CA ASN A 264 -7.72 9.23 -13.56
C ASN A 264 -7.48 8.50 -14.89
N SER A 265 -8.07 7.32 -15.05
CA SER A 265 -7.89 6.50 -16.26
C SER A 265 -8.35 7.19 -17.56
N GLY A 266 -9.23 8.19 -17.48
CA GLY A 266 -9.63 9.03 -18.61
C GLY A 266 -8.60 10.07 -19.05
N ASP A 267 -7.52 10.28 -18.29
CA ASP A 267 -6.36 11.07 -18.73
C ASP A 267 -5.42 10.26 -19.64
N MET A 268 -5.50 8.93 -19.55
CA MET A 268 -4.66 7.98 -20.31
C MET A 268 -5.40 7.38 -21.50
N ALA A 269 -6.73 7.31 -21.45
CA ALA A 269 -7.58 6.72 -22.48
C ALA A 269 -8.60 7.73 -23.05
N ASN A 270 -9.01 7.53 -24.30
CA ASN A 270 -10.07 8.34 -24.94
C ASN A 270 -11.49 8.04 -24.41
N LYS A 271 -11.63 7.34 -23.28
CA LYS A 271 -12.91 6.98 -22.65
C LYS A 271 -13.03 7.71 -21.31
N LYS A 272 -14.10 8.47 -21.13
CA LYS A 272 -14.33 9.35 -19.97
C LYS A 272 -15.64 9.07 -19.23
N GLU A 273 -16.34 8.02 -19.64
CA GLU A 273 -17.66 7.64 -19.12
C GLU A 273 -17.58 6.84 -17.82
N LYS A 274 -16.53 6.03 -17.66
CA LYS A 274 -16.24 5.24 -16.46
C LYS A 274 -14.74 5.25 -16.22
N VAL A 275 -14.32 6.05 -15.25
CA VAL A 275 -12.91 6.21 -14.89
C VAL A 275 -12.66 5.75 -13.47
N THR A 276 -11.38 5.49 -13.19
CA THR A 276 -10.87 5.23 -11.85
C THR A 276 -9.83 6.29 -11.52
N GLY A 277 -9.89 6.87 -10.32
CA GLY A 277 -8.93 7.84 -9.83
C GLY A 277 -7.68 7.19 -9.22
N TYR A 278 -6.53 7.84 -9.41
CA TYR A 278 -5.23 7.39 -8.94
C TYR A 278 -4.49 8.57 -8.30
N LEU A 279 -4.03 8.38 -7.07
CA LEU A 279 -3.19 9.36 -6.40
C LEU A 279 -1.87 8.74 -5.97
N ALA A 280 -0.82 9.54 -6.01
CA ALA A 280 0.44 9.26 -5.37
C ALA A 280 0.70 10.34 -4.32
N ALA A 281 1.05 9.92 -3.10
CA ALA A 281 1.37 10.83 -2.00
C ALA A 281 2.57 10.36 -1.18
N VAL A 282 3.17 11.28 -0.45
CA VAL A 282 4.31 11.05 0.45
C VAL A 282 4.09 11.74 1.79
N PHE A 283 4.52 11.09 2.87
CA PHE A 283 4.54 11.62 4.24
C PHE A 283 5.98 11.71 4.71
N TYR A 284 6.43 12.91 5.05
CA TYR A 284 7.84 13.21 5.27
C TYR A 284 8.05 14.31 6.32
N SER A 285 9.31 14.53 6.71
CA SER A 285 9.77 15.71 7.47
C SER A 285 10.75 16.53 6.66
#